data_AF-A0A7C5CPF4-F1
#
_entry.id   AF-A0A7C5CPF4-F1
#
_cell.length_a   1.000
_cell.length_b   1.000
_cell.length_c   1.000
_cell.angle_alpha   90.00
_cell.angle_beta   90.00
_cell.angle_gamma   90.00
#
_symmetry.space_group_name_H-M   'P 1'
#
loop_
_entity.id
_entity.type
_entity.pdbx_description
1 polymer ?
#
loop_
_entity_poly.entity_id
_entity_poly.type
_entity_poly.pdbx_seq_one_letter_code
_entity_poly.pdbx_strand_id
1 'polypeptide(L)'
;MQGGCFSISSLGGIGGTKFTPIVNAPEVAILGVSKSSMQPVWNGKEFAPRLMLPLSLSYDHRVIDGADGARFITHLNKLLSDIRRLML
;
A
#
# COMPACT_ATOMS: atom_id res chain seq x y z
N MET A 1 0.92 2.63 23.69
CA MET A 1 1.52 2.77 22.34
C MET A 1 2.99 2.35 22.39
N GLN A 2 3.29 1.11 22.78
CA GLN A 2 4.66 0.57 22.83
C GLN A 2 4.62 -0.81 22.16
N GLY A 3 5.74 -1.25 21.57
CA GLY A 3 5.86 -2.57 20.96
C GLY A 3 5.18 -2.73 19.59
N GLY A 4 4.96 -1.63 18.85
CA GLY A 4 4.50 -1.72 17.46
C GLY A 4 5.54 -2.37 16.55
N CYS A 5 5.09 -3.18 15.59
CA CYS A 5 5.97 -3.80 14.58
C CYS A 5 5.87 -3.09 13.21
N PHE A 6 4.75 -2.44 12.95
CA PHE A 6 4.41 -1.82 11.67
C PHE A 6 3.28 -0.82 11.85
N SER A 7 3.34 0.29 11.12
CA SER A 7 2.35 1.36 11.18
C SER A 7 1.52 1.45 9.90
N ILE A 8 0.23 1.75 10.05
CA ILE A 8 -0.67 2.12 8.95
C ILE A 8 -1.15 3.55 9.19
N SER A 9 -0.97 4.43 8.19
CA SER A 9 -1.46 5.81 8.19
C SER A 9 -2.46 5.99 7.06
N SER A 10 -3.73 6.25 7.39
CA SER A 10 -4.80 6.43 6.41
C SER A 10 -5.25 7.88 6.34
N LEU A 11 -5.08 8.48 5.17
CA LEU A 11 -5.62 9.81 4.83
C LEU A 11 -6.84 9.72 3.90
N GLY A 12 -7.34 8.50 3.66
CA GLY A 12 -8.42 8.24 2.70
C GLY A 12 -9.73 8.98 3.00
N GLY A 13 -10.00 9.28 4.27
CA GLY A 13 -11.17 10.07 4.69
C GLY A 13 -11.06 11.57 4.39
N ILE A 14 -9.85 12.10 4.21
CA ILE A 14 -9.60 13.52 3.92
C ILE A 14 -9.44 13.71 2.41
N GLY A 15 -8.52 12.97 1.78
CA GLY A 15 -8.18 13.13 0.38
C GLY A 15 -6.74 12.79 0.05
N GLY A 16 -6.24 13.34 -1.04
CA GLY A 16 -4.87 13.12 -1.52
C GLY A 16 -4.76 11.92 -2.46
N THR A 17 -3.77 11.98 -3.34
CA THR A 17 -3.49 10.95 -4.35
C THR A 17 -2.41 9.99 -3.87
N LYS A 18 -1.29 10.50 -3.36
CA LYS A 18 -0.17 9.76 -2.76
C LYS A 18 0.53 10.67 -1.75
N PHE A 19 1.26 10.08 -0.82
CA PHE A 19 2.14 10.81 0.10
C PHE A 19 3.29 9.92 0.53
N THR A 20 4.35 10.50 1.04
CA THR A 20 5.54 9.79 1.55
C THR A 20 5.49 9.76 3.08
N PRO A 21 4.86 8.75 3.72
CA PRO A 21 4.81 8.67 5.17
C PRO A 21 6.22 8.56 5.76
N ILE A 22 6.42 9.09 6.96
CA ILE A 22 7.68 8.96 7.69
C ILE A 22 7.61 7.71 8.57
N VAL A 23 8.66 6.88 8.53
CA VAL A 23 8.76 5.66 9.33
C VAL A 23 8.77 6.00 10.83
N ASN A 24 7.95 5.31 11.62
CA ASN A 24 7.87 5.50 13.06
C ASN A 24 8.92 4.64 13.79
N ALA A 25 10.16 5.13 13.86
CA ALA A 25 11.25 4.41 14.53
C ALA A 25 10.88 4.05 15.99
N PRO A 26 11.19 2.83 16.47
CA PRO A 26 12.10 1.83 15.90
C PRO A 26 11.49 0.85 14.88
N GLU A 27 10.26 1.07 14.41
CA GLU A 27 9.73 0.30 13.28
C GLU A 27 10.53 0.57 12.00
N VAL A 28 10.49 -0.36 11.05
CA VAL A 28 11.32 -0.31 9.83
C VAL A 28 10.52 0.00 8.56
N ALA A 29 9.18 0.05 8.65
CA ALA A 29 8.32 0.38 7.54
C ALA A 29 6.95 0.94 8.00
N ILE A 30 6.31 1.69 7.11
CA ILE A 30 4.98 2.28 7.31
C ILE A 30 4.19 2.27 5.99
N LEU A 31 2.90 1.93 6.06
CA LEU A 31 1.98 1.96 4.93
C LEU A 31 1.11 3.23 4.96
N GLY A 32 1.24 4.06 3.94
CA GLY A 32 0.34 5.15 3.64
C GLY A 32 -0.81 4.71 2.74
N VAL A 33 -2.04 5.04 3.14
CA VAL A 33 -3.28 4.76 2.39
C VAL A 33 -3.96 6.08 2.04
N SER A 34 -4.13 6.35 0.74
CA SER A 34 -4.79 7.56 0.23
C SER A 34 -6.23 7.27 -0.23
N LYS A 35 -6.93 8.32 -0.66
CA LYS A 35 -8.33 8.20 -1.09
C LYS A 35 -8.45 7.33 -2.34
N SER A 36 -9.32 6.32 -2.28
CA SER A 36 -9.66 5.51 -3.45
C SER A 36 -10.44 6.33 -4.47
N SER A 37 -10.23 6.05 -5.75
CA SER A 37 -10.97 6.70 -6.84
C SER A 37 -11.26 5.71 -7.96
N MET A 38 -12.32 5.96 -8.73
CA MET A 38 -12.59 5.21 -9.95
C MET A 38 -11.59 5.64 -11.03
N GLN A 39 -10.85 4.69 -11.58
CA GLN A 39 -9.84 4.92 -12.61
C GLN A 39 -10.09 3.97 -13.80
N PRO A 40 -9.83 4.41 -15.04
CA PRO A 40 -9.86 3.53 -16.20
C PRO A 40 -8.62 2.61 -16.17
N VAL A 41 -8.84 1.29 -16.09
CA VAL A 41 -7.78 0.29 -16.12
C VAL A 41 -7.93 -0.56 -17.37
N TRP A 42 -6.85 -0.64 -18.15
CA TRP A 42 -6.81 -1.49 -19.35
C TRP A 42 -6.87 -2.96 -18.96
N ASN A 43 -7.86 -3.69 -19.48
CA ASN A 43 -8.03 -5.12 -19.20
C ASN A 43 -7.42 -6.04 -20.28
N GLY A 44 -6.73 -5.46 -21.27
CA GLY A 44 -6.22 -6.17 -22.45
C GLY A 44 -7.03 -5.92 -23.73
N LYS A 45 -8.27 -5.40 -23.62
CA LYS A 45 -9.17 -5.14 -24.75
C LYS A 45 -9.84 -3.77 -24.70
N GLU A 46 -10.21 -3.31 -23.51
CA GLU A 46 -10.88 -2.03 -23.28
C GLU A 46 -10.49 -1.44 -21.93
N PHE A 47 -10.82 -0.16 -21.73
CA PHE A 47 -10.70 0.48 -20.42
C PHE A 47 -11.94 0.15 -19.59
N ALA A 48 -11.74 -0.62 -18.51
CA ALA A 48 -12.78 -0.90 -17.53
C ALA A 48 -12.63 0.04 -16.32
N PRO A 49 -13.72 0.64 -15.82
CA PRO A 49 -13.67 1.43 -14.59
C PRO A 49 -13.39 0.51 -13.40
N ARG A 50 -12.33 0.80 -12.63
CA ARG A 50 -11.96 0.06 -11.41
C ARG A 50 -11.77 1.02 -10.23
N LEU A 51 -12.20 0.59 -9.05
CA LEU A 51 -11.89 1.30 -7.81
C LEU A 51 -10.43 1.04 -7.46
N MET A 52 -9.59 2.06 -7.59
CA MET A 52 -8.16 1.97 -7.32
C MET A 52 -7.83 2.63 -5.98
N LEU A 53 -7.08 1.92 -5.14
CA LEU A 53 -6.59 2.40 -3.85
C LEU A 53 -5.08 2.72 -3.97
N PRO A 54 -4.66 3.98 -3.89
CA PRO A 54 -3.25 4.32 -3.89
C PRO A 54 -2.60 3.93 -2.55
N LEU A 55 -1.52 3.15 -2.63
CA LEU A 55 -0.71 2.73 -1.49
C LEU A 55 0.70 3.32 -1.63
N SER A 56 1.27 3.77 -0.51
CA SER A 56 2.63 4.31 -0.45
C SER A 56 3.38 3.62 0.68
N LEU A 57 4.42 2.86 0.37
CA LEU A 57 5.26 2.18 1.35
C LEU A 57 6.55 2.98 1.55
N SER A 58 6.77 3.49 2.76
CA SER A 58 8.07 4.01 3.17
C SER A 58 8.74 2.99 4.08
N TYR A 59 10.05 2.82 3.91
CA TYR A 59 10.82 1.82 4.63
C TYR A 59 12.26 2.27 4.85
N ASP A 60 12.89 1.73 5.88
CA ASP A 60 14.28 1.97 6.20
C ASP A 60 15.19 1.12 5.30
N HIS A 61 15.84 1.77 4.34
CA HIS A 61 16.74 1.10 3.38
C HIS A 61 17.98 0.46 4.02
N ARG A 62 18.28 0.74 5.29
CA ARG A 62 19.33 0.05 6.04
C ARG A 62 18.94 -1.39 6.39
N VAL A 63 17.64 -1.67 6.41
CA VAL A 63 17.06 -2.97 6.82
C VAL A 63 16.36 -3.66 5.66
N ILE A 64 15.66 -2.91 4.81
CA ILE A 64 14.84 -3.44 3.72
C ILE A 64 15.37 -2.94 2.38
N ASP A 65 15.74 -3.84 1.48
CA ASP A 65 16.15 -3.46 0.13
C ASP A 65 14.93 -3.14 -0.78
N GLY A 66 15.22 -2.56 -1.95
CA GLY A 66 14.16 -2.19 -2.89
C GLY A 66 13.38 -3.37 -3.46
N ALA A 67 14.00 -4.54 -3.60
CA ALA A 67 13.34 -5.73 -4.13
C ALA A 67 12.33 -6.28 -3.11
N ASP A 68 12.68 -6.31 -1.83
CA ASP A 68 11.79 -6.77 -0.76
C ASP A 68 10.65 -5.79 -0.53
N GLY A 69 10.91 -4.47 -0.56
CA GLY A 69 9.85 -3.47 -0.55
C GLY A 69 8.86 -3.63 -1.71
N ALA A 70 9.36 -3.85 -2.93
CA ALA A 70 8.53 -4.09 -4.11
C ALA A 70 7.75 -5.40 -4.03
N ARG A 71 8.35 -6.48 -3.51
CA ARG A 71 7.69 -7.77 -3.29
C ARG A 71 6.56 -7.63 -2.25
N PHE A 72 6.82 -6.95 -1.14
CA PHE A 72 5.84 -6.72 -0.08
C PHE A 72 4.60 -6.01 -0.63
N ILE A 73 4.78 -4.86 -1.30
CA ILE A 73 3.63 -4.08 -1.81
C ILE A 73 2.89 -4.84 -2.93
N THR A 74 3.61 -5.60 -3.75
CA THR A 74 2.99 -6.45 -4.79
C THR A 74 2.18 -7.57 -4.17
N HIS A 75 2.67 -8.21 -3.11
CA HIS A 75 1.95 -9.25 -2.39
C HIS A 75 0.68 -8.67 -1.73
N LEU A 76 0.80 -7.53 -1.04
CA LEU A 76 -0.34 -6.84 -0.45
C LEU A 76 -1.41 -6.48 -1.50
N ASN A 77 -0.99 -5.95 -2.66
CA ASN A 77 -1.90 -5.67 -3.77
C ASN A 77 -2.65 -6.92 -4.26
N LYS A 78 -1.98 -8.09 -4.32
CA LYS A 78 -2.64 -9.35 -4.69
C LYS A 78 -3.69 -9.76 -3.68
N LEU A 79 -3.42 -9.61 -2.38
CA LEU A 79 -4.37 -9.92 -1.31
C LEU A 79 -5.57 -8.96 -1.34
N LEU A 80 -5.34 -7.66 -1.53
CA LEU A 80 -6.41 -6.66 -1.60
C LEU A 80 -7.28 -6.82 -2.86
N SER A 81 -6.69 -7.29 -3.97
CA SER A 81 -7.43 -7.55 -5.20
C SER A 81 -8.34 -8.78 -5.10
N ASP A 82 -8.00 -9.74 -4.24
CA ASP A 82 -8.80 -10.93 -3.96
C ASP A 82 -8.53 -11.45 -2.55
N ILE A 83 -9.39 -11.05 -1.62
CA ILE A 83 -9.20 -11.31 -0.19
C ILE A 83 -9.23 -12.80 0.18
N ARG A 84 -9.83 -13.65 -0.66
CA ARG A 84 -9.89 -15.11 -0.46
C ARG A 84 -8.49 -15.73 -0.44
N ARG A 85 -7.50 -15.07 -1.04
CA ARG A 85 -6.09 -15.49 -1.03
C ARG A 85 -5.46 -15.48 0.37
N LEU A 86 -6.10 -14.88 1.37
CA LEU A 86 -5.69 -14.99 2.76
C LEU A 86 -5.96 -16.37 3.38
N MET A 87 -6.84 -17.18 2.76
CA MET A 87 -7.25 -18.49 3.28
C MET A 87 -6.48 -19.67 2.66
N LEU A 88 -5.52 -19.40 1.77
CA LEU A 88 -4.68 -20.39 1.08
C LEU A 88 -3.28 -20.38 1.67
#